data_AF-A0A934ABI3-F1
#
_entry.id   AF-A0A934ABI3-F1
#
_cell.length_a   1.000
_cell.length_b   1.000
_cell.length_c   1.000
_cell.angle_alpha   90.00
_cell.angle_beta   90.00
_cell.angle_gamma   90.00
#
_symmetry.space_group_name_H-M   'P 1'
#
loop_
_entity.id
_entity.type
_entity.pdbx_description
1 polymer ?
#
loop_
_entity_poly.entity_id
_entity_poly.type
_entity_poly.pdbx_seq_one_letter_code
_entity_poly.pdbx_strand_id
1 'polypeptide(L)'
;MGKVRSLLIKSIIPAAIVIVSIWGIGAYGNESQPLEGDQKHADVIMIDTLKAFGKLERPGVEFLHDNHTKALEKNKKDCTACHLTEKDRLSLKFLRLKDDSKKQVMELYHSRCIECHNQMVSAGEKAGPVACGDCHKEKSDVVSIRQPMGFDKSLHFRHTKAHENKCEFCHHEYDEKTKKLFYAKEKEGSCRYCHKEVTEENRISDRLASHIGCIDCHRKTIATGKKAGPVQCSGCHDPEQQAMIEKVKDVPRIKRNQPDAVLIKTSKEQIQPETHMNFTPFDHKAHEGYLDTCRVCHHEDLNACSKCHTLAGTKEGKGVTLDRAMHQAIAFESCKGCHNLKKADVKCAGCHKFIDKTKQDEQACLKCHMKPIQQTTEPVPVSEEPLMARALLDSRIPVTAPFSEQMLKDIPEKVVIKALVQQYEPAEFPHRKIAQALLKNIGDNKLAGNFHPDQMTICQGCHHNSPVSIKPPKCQSCHNKPFNETNLLAPGLLGAYHQQCMGCHKAMGMEKPMGCTECHKEKK
;
A
#
# COMPACT_ATOMS: atom_id res chain seq x y z
N MET A 1 16.95 78.76 7.86
CA MET A 1 16.13 79.84 7.26
C MET A 1 15.91 79.50 5.79
N GLY A 2 14.66 79.56 5.35
CA GLY A 2 14.17 78.71 4.25
C GLY A 2 14.41 79.18 2.81
N LYS A 3 13.98 78.28 1.92
CA LYS A 3 13.67 78.37 0.48
C LYS A 3 14.86 78.34 -0.48
N VAL A 4 14.94 77.22 -1.24
CA VAL A 4 15.10 77.29 -2.71
C VAL A 4 14.16 76.27 -3.35
N ARG A 5 13.22 76.81 -4.14
CA ARG A 5 12.43 76.16 -5.20
C ARG A 5 13.21 76.28 -6.52
N SER A 6 12.77 75.54 -7.54
CA SER A 6 13.00 75.77 -9.00
C SER A 6 14.10 74.87 -9.59
N LEU A 7 13.83 73.85 -10.43
CA LEU A 7 13.11 73.71 -11.71
C LEU A 7 14.10 73.54 -12.86
N LEU A 8 13.75 72.61 -13.75
CA LEU A 8 14.18 72.46 -15.16
C LEU A 8 15.60 71.88 -15.33
N ILE A 9 15.83 70.86 -16.17
CA ILE A 9 15.73 70.96 -17.63
C ILE A 9 15.62 69.55 -18.24
N LYS A 10 14.58 69.38 -19.07
CA LYS A 10 14.50 68.69 -20.37
C LYS A 10 14.94 67.22 -20.53
N SER A 11 13.93 66.42 -20.89
CA SER A 11 13.85 65.60 -22.12
C SER A 11 14.87 64.49 -22.33
N ILE A 12 14.37 63.26 -22.49
CA ILE A 12 14.48 62.42 -23.70
C ILE A 12 14.09 60.98 -23.30
N ILE A 13 13.03 60.46 -23.92
CA ILE A 13 12.73 59.01 -23.94
C ILE A 13 13.67 58.39 -24.98
N PRO A 14 14.28 57.22 -24.69
CA PRO A 14 14.01 56.09 -25.58
C PRO A 14 13.80 54.78 -24.81
N ALA A 15 12.97 53.95 -25.42
CA ALA A 15 12.73 52.56 -25.05
C ALA A 15 14.03 51.73 -25.02
N ALA A 16 14.20 50.91 -23.98
CA ALA A 16 15.09 49.76 -24.01
C ALA A 16 14.47 48.59 -23.24
N ILE A 17 14.43 47.47 -23.94
CA ILE A 17 13.83 46.18 -23.65
C ILE A 17 14.53 45.46 -22.48
N VAL A 18 13.71 44.93 -21.57
CA VAL A 18 13.71 43.58 -20.93
C VAL A 18 15.06 42.95 -20.60
N ILE A 19 15.31 42.63 -19.31
CA ILE A 19 15.74 41.30 -18.81
C ILE A 19 15.33 41.12 -17.32
N VAL A 20 14.37 40.19 -17.12
CA VAL A 20 14.24 39.13 -16.06
C VAL A 20 14.38 39.50 -14.57
N SER A 21 13.33 39.21 -13.79
CA SER A 21 13.37 38.32 -12.59
C SER A 21 11.98 38.16 -11.93
N ILE A 22 11.13 37.27 -12.46
CA ILE A 22 10.07 36.62 -11.66
C ILE A 22 10.48 35.16 -11.52
N TRP A 23 11.04 34.81 -10.37
CA TRP A 23 11.23 33.44 -9.93
C TRP A 23 10.17 33.13 -8.87
N GLY A 24 9.46 32.03 -9.04
CA GLY A 24 8.95 31.27 -7.90
C GLY A 24 7.44 31.04 -7.79
N ILE A 25 6.76 30.61 -8.85
CA ILE A 25 5.61 29.69 -8.67
C ILE A 25 5.73 28.59 -9.74
N GLY A 26 6.07 27.38 -9.31
CA GLY A 26 6.16 26.22 -10.20
C GLY A 26 6.52 24.96 -9.44
N ALA A 27 5.53 24.33 -8.82
CA ALA A 27 5.45 22.86 -8.62
C ALA A 27 4.14 22.50 -7.90
N TYR A 28 2.99 22.79 -8.51
CA TYR A 28 1.83 21.91 -8.33
C TYR A 28 1.86 20.92 -9.47
N GLY A 29 1.93 19.64 -9.11
CA GLY A 29 2.00 18.52 -10.03
C GLY A 29 0.85 18.60 -11.03
N ASN A 30 1.21 18.69 -12.30
CA ASN A 30 0.28 18.46 -13.38
C ASN A 30 0.07 16.94 -13.42
N GLU A 31 -0.95 16.44 -12.74
CA GLU A 31 -1.57 15.17 -13.10
C GLU A 31 -2.05 15.36 -14.54
N SER A 32 -1.28 14.83 -15.50
CA SER A 32 -1.72 14.79 -16.89
C SER A 32 -3.00 14.00 -16.92
N GLN A 33 -4.14 14.68 -17.13
CA GLN A 33 -5.39 14.01 -17.41
C GLN A 33 -5.17 13.09 -18.62
N PRO A 34 -5.65 11.83 -18.59
CA PRO A 34 -5.57 10.95 -19.75
C PRO A 34 -6.30 11.62 -20.91
N LEU A 35 -5.64 11.76 -22.06
CA LEU A 35 -6.28 12.29 -23.25
C LEU A 35 -7.35 11.27 -23.68
N GLU A 36 -8.58 11.76 -23.91
CA GLU A 36 -9.62 10.97 -24.57
C GLU A 36 -9.09 10.53 -25.94
N GLY A 37 -8.75 9.24 -26.09
CA GLY A 37 -8.22 8.67 -27.32
C GLY A 37 -7.06 7.68 -27.15
N ASP A 38 -6.37 7.69 -26.01
CA ASP A 38 -5.19 6.83 -25.81
C ASP A 38 -5.58 5.35 -25.61
N GLN A 39 -4.90 4.44 -26.33
CA GLN A 39 -5.12 3.00 -26.19
C GLN A 39 -4.45 2.50 -24.91
N LYS A 40 -5.22 1.90 -24.00
CA LYS A 40 -4.71 1.35 -22.73
C LYS A 40 -4.24 -0.08 -22.88
N HIS A 41 -3.00 -0.35 -22.47
CA HIS A 41 -2.33 -1.65 -22.68
C HIS A 41 -1.56 -2.12 -21.44
N ALA A 42 -1.68 -3.41 -21.10
CA ALA A 42 -0.89 -4.04 -20.05
C ALA A 42 0.36 -4.77 -20.59
N ASP A 43 0.52 -4.81 -21.91
CA ASP A 43 1.53 -5.58 -22.65
C ASP A 43 2.60 -4.71 -23.31
N VAL A 44 2.68 -3.42 -22.94
CA VAL A 44 3.68 -2.49 -23.46
C VAL A 44 5.08 -2.86 -22.95
N ILE A 45 5.97 -3.20 -23.88
CA ILE A 45 7.40 -3.37 -23.65
C ILE A 45 8.13 -2.22 -24.31
N MET A 46 8.83 -1.41 -23.52
CA MET A 46 9.80 -0.45 -24.05
C MET A 46 11.08 -1.18 -24.45
N ILE A 47 11.34 -1.28 -25.74
CA ILE A 47 12.60 -1.81 -26.28
C ILE A 47 13.62 -0.67 -26.31
N ASP A 48 14.41 -0.60 -25.26
CA ASP A 48 15.50 0.37 -25.09
C ASP A 48 16.83 -0.31 -24.71
N THR A 49 16.96 -1.61 -25.02
CA THR A 49 18.10 -2.45 -24.61
C THR A 49 19.46 -1.90 -25.03
N LEU A 50 19.51 -1.08 -26.08
CA LEU A 50 20.76 -0.44 -26.53
C LEU A 50 21.29 0.63 -25.56
N LYS A 51 20.51 1.06 -24.57
CA LYS A 51 20.98 1.95 -23.48
C LYS A 51 22.16 1.36 -22.72
N ALA A 52 22.26 0.03 -22.65
CA ALA A 52 23.39 -0.65 -22.04
C ALA A 52 24.74 -0.37 -22.75
N PHE A 53 24.70 0.06 -24.02
CA PHE A 53 25.88 0.40 -24.82
C PHE A 53 26.09 1.92 -24.96
N GLY A 54 25.33 2.74 -24.25
CA GLY A 54 25.43 4.21 -24.28
C GLY A 54 24.13 4.90 -24.68
N LYS A 55 24.21 6.21 -24.94
CA LYS A 55 23.05 7.05 -25.30
C LYS A 55 22.39 6.54 -26.58
N LEU A 56 21.05 6.50 -26.58
CA LEU A 56 20.26 6.15 -27.75
C LEU A 56 20.27 7.29 -28.78
N GLU A 57 20.33 6.93 -30.06
CA GLU A 57 20.26 7.86 -31.20
C GLU A 57 18.81 8.18 -31.60
N ARG A 58 17.86 7.33 -31.21
CA ARG A 58 16.42 7.46 -31.46
C ARG A 58 15.62 7.09 -30.21
N PRO A 59 14.35 7.49 -30.10
CA PRO A 59 13.46 7.02 -29.04
C PRO A 59 13.44 5.49 -28.94
N GLY A 60 13.17 4.97 -27.74
CA GLY A 60 12.92 3.53 -27.55
C GLY A 60 11.68 3.08 -28.33
N VAL A 61 11.63 1.82 -28.72
CA VAL A 61 10.50 1.28 -29.50
C VAL A 61 9.45 0.72 -28.57
N GLU A 62 8.21 1.17 -28.73
CA GLU A 62 7.05 0.60 -28.03
C GLU A 62 6.61 -0.70 -28.70
N PHE A 63 6.58 -1.78 -27.94
CA PHE A 63 6.24 -3.10 -28.43
C PHE A 63 5.06 -3.69 -27.66
N LEU A 64 3.94 -3.89 -28.33
CA LEU A 64 2.72 -4.49 -27.77
C LEU A 64 2.80 -6.01 -27.87
N HIS A 65 3.27 -6.66 -26.80
CA HIS A 65 3.62 -8.08 -26.83
C HIS A 65 2.40 -9.00 -27.06
N ASP A 66 1.25 -8.71 -26.45
CA ASP A 66 0.04 -9.54 -26.60
C ASP A 66 -0.55 -9.40 -28.01
N ASN A 67 -0.39 -8.25 -28.66
CA ASN A 67 -0.78 -8.09 -30.05
C ASN A 67 0.07 -8.97 -30.98
N HIS A 68 1.37 -9.06 -30.73
CA HIS A 68 2.26 -9.93 -31.49
C HIS A 68 1.97 -11.41 -31.25
N THR A 69 1.77 -11.85 -30.01
CA THR A 69 1.45 -13.26 -29.73
C THR A 69 0.11 -13.67 -30.34
N LYS A 70 -0.91 -12.81 -30.27
CA LYS A 70 -2.21 -13.04 -30.94
C LYS A 70 -2.09 -13.15 -32.46
N ALA A 71 -1.22 -12.35 -33.08
CA ALA A 71 -0.98 -12.42 -34.52
C ALA A 71 -0.25 -13.71 -34.91
N LEU A 72 0.79 -14.09 -34.15
CA LEU A 72 1.54 -15.33 -34.38
C LEU A 72 0.67 -16.58 -34.20
N GLU A 73 -0.22 -16.59 -33.22
CA GLU A 73 -1.13 -17.71 -32.95
C GLU A 73 -2.07 -17.97 -34.14
N LYS A 74 -2.60 -16.92 -34.79
CA LYS A 74 -3.40 -17.05 -36.02
C LYS A 74 -2.64 -17.75 -37.15
N ASN A 75 -1.33 -17.52 -37.20
CA ASN A 75 -0.42 -18.12 -38.16
C ASN A 75 0.20 -19.43 -37.66
N LYS A 76 -0.34 -20.03 -36.59
CA LYS A 76 0.11 -21.28 -35.97
C LYS A 76 1.60 -21.26 -35.57
N LYS A 77 2.13 -20.07 -35.27
CA LYS A 77 3.48 -19.86 -34.73
C LYS A 77 3.38 -19.71 -33.21
N ASP A 78 4.43 -20.13 -32.52
CA ASP A 78 4.53 -20.06 -31.07
C ASP A 78 5.65 -19.10 -30.62
N CYS A 79 5.98 -19.12 -29.33
CA CYS A 79 7.01 -18.28 -28.74
C CYS A 79 8.39 -18.43 -29.41
N THR A 80 8.69 -19.60 -30.00
CA THR A 80 10.00 -19.88 -30.62
C THR A 80 10.23 -19.07 -31.90
N ALA A 81 9.18 -18.47 -32.46
CA ALA A 81 9.31 -17.50 -33.54
C ALA A 81 10.12 -16.25 -33.15
N CYS A 82 10.18 -15.93 -31.85
CA CYS A 82 10.88 -14.74 -31.35
C CYS A 82 11.84 -15.02 -30.18
N HIS A 83 11.79 -16.20 -29.56
CA HIS A 83 12.58 -16.56 -28.40
C HIS A 83 13.39 -17.83 -28.65
N LEU A 84 14.72 -17.74 -28.51
CA LEU A 84 15.60 -18.90 -28.62
C LEU A 84 15.47 -19.81 -27.40
N THR A 85 15.68 -21.11 -27.60
CA THR A 85 15.70 -22.09 -26.50
C THR A 85 17.14 -22.34 -26.04
N GLU A 86 17.36 -22.34 -24.72
CA GLU A 86 18.60 -22.74 -24.08
C GLU A 86 18.27 -23.62 -22.87
N LYS A 87 18.82 -24.85 -22.82
CA LYS A 87 18.63 -25.80 -21.71
C LYS A 87 17.15 -25.97 -21.31
N ASP A 88 16.30 -26.23 -22.30
CA ASP A 88 14.84 -26.42 -22.17
C ASP A 88 14.06 -25.23 -21.60
N ARG A 89 14.62 -24.02 -21.72
CA ARG A 89 13.97 -22.76 -21.36
C ARG A 89 14.08 -21.76 -22.50
N LEU A 90 13.05 -20.92 -22.63
CA LEU A 90 13.10 -19.81 -23.57
C LEU A 90 13.93 -18.66 -22.98
N SER A 91 14.86 -18.16 -23.78
CA SER A 91 15.47 -16.85 -23.56
C SER A 91 14.40 -15.78 -23.68
N LEU A 92 14.29 -14.91 -22.69
CA LEU A 92 13.37 -13.77 -22.73
C LEU A 92 13.88 -12.63 -23.63
N LYS A 93 15.08 -12.77 -24.21
CA LYS A 93 15.61 -11.83 -25.20
C LYS A 93 15.06 -12.17 -26.58
N PHE A 94 14.77 -11.14 -27.37
CA PHE A 94 14.34 -11.29 -28.77
C PHE A 94 15.48 -11.89 -29.62
N LEU A 95 15.24 -13.11 -30.11
CA LEU A 95 16.08 -13.89 -31.02
C LEU A 95 17.57 -13.96 -30.68
N ARG A 96 17.92 -13.98 -29.39
CA ARG A 96 19.30 -14.10 -28.91
C ARG A 96 19.41 -14.67 -27.50
N LEU A 97 20.62 -15.09 -27.11
CA LEU A 97 20.92 -15.57 -25.76
C LEU A 97 21.67 -14.52 -24.91
N LYS A 98 22.48 -13.68 -25.55
CA LYS A 98 23.27 -12.60 -24.91
C LYS A 98 23.24 -11.32 -25.74
N ASP A 99 23.62 -10.21 -25.13
CA ASP A 99 23.80 -8.93 -25.81
C ASP A 99 25.29 -8.78 -26.17
N ASP A 100 25.65 -9.07 -27.43
CA ASP A 100 27.06 -9.07 -27.86
C ASP A 100 27.63 -7.66 -28.07
N SER A 101 27.09 -6.91 -29.04
CA SER A 101 27.52 -5.54 -29.35
C SER A 101 26.35 -4.67 -29.78
N LYS A 102 26.47 -3.35 -29.59
CA LYS A 102 25.45 -2.36 -30.02
C LYS A 102 25.02 -2.60 -31.47
N LYS A 103 25.98 -2.77 -32.38
CA LYS A 103 25.74 -2.95 -33.82
C LYS A 103 24.98 -4.25 -34.10
N GLN A 104 25.41 -5.37 -33.53
CA GLN A 104 24.77 -6.66 -33.78
C GLN A 104 23.35 -6.72 -33.21
N VAL A 105 23.13 -6.19 -32.00
CA VAL A 105 21.80 -6.15 -31.38
C VAL A 105 20.85 -5.24 -32.18
N MET A 106 21.33 -4.07 -32.62
CA MET A 106 20.55 -3.17 -33.47
C MET A 106 20.18 -3.81 -34.80
N GLU A 107 21.15 -4.41 -35.49
CA GLU A 107 20.94 -5.09 -36.78
C GLU A 107 19.96 -6.25 -36.64
N LEU A 108 20.05 -7.02 -35.55
CA LEU A 108 19.12 -8.11 -35.27
C LEU A 108 17.68 -7.60 -35.15
N TYR A 109 17.44 -6.51 -34.41
CA TYR A 109 16.09 -5.94 -34.31
C TYR A 109 15.58 -5.46 -35.67
N HIS A 110 16.36 -4.65 -36.39
CA HIS A 110 15.92 -4.13 -37.69
C HIS A 110 15.65 -5.26 -38.69
N SER A 111 16.61 -6.17 -38.88
CA SER A 111 16.48 -7.27 -39.82
C SER A 111 15.27 -8.15 -39.50
N ARG A 112 15.15 -8.64 -38.27
CA ARG A 112 14.12 -9.63 -37.91
C ARG A 112 12.72 -9.03 -37.77
N CYS A 113 12.58 -7.82 -37.24
CA CYS A 113 11.27 -7.18 -37.15
C CYS A 113 10.76 -6.81 -38.56
N ILE A 114 11.60 -6.16 -39.37
CA ILE A 114 11.19 -5.68 -40.71
C ILE A 114 10.97 -6.85 -41.66
N GLU A 115 11.79 -7.92 -41.59
CA GLU A 115 11.61 -9.14 -42.40
C GLU A 115 10.22 -9.76 -42.16
N CYS A 116 9.83 -9.96 -40.90
CA CYS A 116 8.52 -10.51 -40.55
C CYS A 116 7.38 -9.60 -41.04
N HIS A 117 7.49 -8.28 -40.81
CA HIS A 117 6.48 -7.33 -41.25
C HIS A 117 6.33 -7.31 -42.78
N ASN A 118 7.43 -7.31 -43.54
CA ASN A 118 7.40 -7.38 -45.01
C ASN A 118 6.78 -8.68 -45.53
N GLN A 119 7.05 -9.82 -44.88
CA GLN A 119 6.43 -11.09 -45.22
C GLN A 119 4.91 -11.04 -45.01
N MET A 120 4.45 -10.47 -43.89
CA MET A 120 3.03 -10.30 -43.61
C MET A 120 2.35 -9.35 -44.60
N VAL A 121 2.98 -8.22 -44.94
CA VAL A 121 2.48 -7.29 -45.99
C VAL A 121 2.35 -8.02 -47.34
N SER A 122 3.37 -8.81 -47.71
CA SER A 122 3.38 -9.56 -48.96
C SER A 122 2.29 -10.65 -49.01
N ALA A 123 1.92 -11.19 -47.85
CA ALA A 123 0.82 -12.13 -47.68
C ALA A 123 -0.57 -11.47 -47.60
N GLY A 124 -0.65 -10.13 -47.68
CA GLY A 124 -1.90 -9.38 -47.53
C GLY A 124 -2.45 -9.36 -46.10
N GLU A 125 -1.61 -9.68 -45.11
CA GLU A 125 -1.97 -9.70 -43.69
C GLU A 125 -1.76 -8.33 -43.03
N LYS A 126 -2.45 -8.08 -41.92
CA LYS A 126 -2.20 -6.90 -41.09
C LYS A 126 -0.81 -7.01 -40.45
N ALA A 127 0.11 -6.14 -40.89
CA ALA A 127 1.50 -6.13 -40.45
C ALA A 127 1.83 -4.91 -39.58
N GLY A 128 2.96 -4.98 -38.89
CA GLY A 128 3.56 -3.85 -38.19
C GLY A 128 4.34 -2.92 -39.11
N PRO A 129 4.89 -1.82 -38.55
CA PRO A 129 5.61 -0.80 -39.31
C PRO A 129 6.94 -1.28 -39.89
N VAL A 130 7.33 -0.71 -41.03
CA VAL A 130 8.62 -0.96 -41.71
C VAL A 130 9.47 0.32 -41.85
N ALA A 131 8.92 1.48 -41.50
CA ALA A 131 9.62 2.76 -41.53
C ALA A 131 10.12 3.18 -40.14
N CYS A 132 11.21 3.96 -40.12
CA CYS A 132 11.89 4.35 -38.89
C CYS A 132 10.99 5.07 -37.88
N GLY A 133 10.21 6.07 -38.35
CA GLY A 133 9.40 6.94 -37.51
C GLY A 133 8.18 6.26 -36.91
N ASP A 134 7.72 5.17 -37.51
CA ASP A 134 6.55 4.43 -37.02
C ASP A 134 6.90 3.47 -35.88
N CYS A 135 8.16 3.01 -35.81
CA CYS A 135 8.71 2.26 -34.69
C CYS A 135 9.27 3.19 -33.60
N HIS A 136 10.11 4.15 -34.00
CA HIS A 136 10.80 5.08 -33.10
C HIS A 136 10.01 6.37 -32.90
N LYS A 137 8.79 6.24 -32.37
CA LYS A 137 7.89 7.38 -32.17
C LYS A 137 8.41 8.33 -31.10
N GLU A 138 8.30 9.64 -31.34
CA GLU A 138 8.61 10.67 -30.33
C GLU A 138 7.49 10.84 -29.29
N LYS A 139 6.24 10.64 -29.72
CA LYS A 139 5.06 10.68 -28.86
C LYS A 139 4.41 9.31 -28.84
N SER A 140 4.07 8.85 -27.64
CA SER A 140 3.33 7.62 -27.43
C SER A 140 1.85 7.86 -27.66
N ASP A 141 1.19 6.94 -28.36
CA ASP A 141 -0.27 6.87 -28.47
C ASP A 141 -0.87 5.81 -27.52
N VAL A 142 -0.02 5.25 -26.64
CA VAL A 142 -0.34 4.11 -25.78
C VAL A 142 -0.11 4.45 -24.32
N VAL A 143 -1.10 4.15 -23.48
CA VAL A 143 -0.99 4.30 -22.04
C VAL A 143 -0.82 2.94 -21.40
N SER A 144 0.29 2.74 -20.70
CA SER A 144 0.52 1.51 -19.92
C SER A 144 -0.37 1.49 -18.69
N ILE A 145 -1.23 0.47 -18.60
CA ILE A 145 -2.04 0.18 -17.40
C ILE A 145 -1.47 -0.98 -16.57
N ARG A 146 -0.24 -1.40 -16.90
CA ARG A 146 0.43 -2.55 -16.31
C ARG A 146 0.53 -2.42 -14.78
N GLN A 147 0.02 -3.42 -14.06
CA GLN A 147 0.14 -3.55 -12.60
C GLN A 147 1.16 -4.63 -12.21
N PRO A 148 1.84 -4.49 -11.07
CA PRO A 148 2.63 -5.57 -10.50
C PRO A 148 1.78 -6.83 -10.27
N MET A 149 2.36 -8.00 -10.52
CA MET A 149 1.75 -9.30 -10.18
C MET A 149 2.40 -9.85 -8.92
N GLY A 150 1.64 -10.56 -8.10
CA GLY A 150 2.13 -11.19 -6.88
C GLY A 150 1.14 -12.19 -6.32
N PHE A 151 1.61 -13.05 -5.42
CA PHE A 151 0.74 -13.99 -4.73
C PHE A 151 0.22 -13.38 -3.44
N ASP A 152 -1.10 -13.23 -3.34
CA ASP A 152 -1.77 -13.21 -2.04
C ASP A 152 -1.86 -14.65 -1.48
N LYS A 153 -2.35 -14.78 -0.25
CA LYS A 153 -2.55 -16.10 0.40
C LYS A 153 -3.42 -17.04 -0.43
N SER A 154 -4.47 -16.52 -1.04
CA SER A 154 -5.39 -17.31 -1.85
C SER A 154 -4.69 -17.89 -3.09
N LEU A 155 -4.03 -17.03 -3.87
CA LEU A 155 -3.34 -17.43 -5.08
C LEU A 155 -2.15 -18.36 -4.78
N HIS A 156 -1.39 -18.08 -3.71
CA HIS A 156 -0.36 -18.99 -3.22
C HIS A 156 -0.95 -20.36 -2.90
N PHE A 157 -2.04 -20.42 -2.13
CA PHE A 157 -2.68 -21.68 -1.76
C PHE A 157 -3.20 -22.46 -2.97
N ARG A 158 -3.74 -21.79 -4.00
CA ARG A 158 -4.15 -22.45 -5.25
C ARG A 158 -2.98 -23.18 -5.92
N HIS A 159 -1.78 -22.58 -5.93
CA HIS A 159 -0.58 -23.23 -6.45
C HIS A 159 -0.11 -24.36 -5.55
N THR A 160 -0.05 -24.14 -4.24
CA THR A 160 0.32 -25.17 -3.27
C THR A 160 -0.59 -26.39 -3.38
N LYS A 161 -1.90 -26.20 -3.53
CA LYS A 161 -2.89 -27.27 -3.72
C LYS A 161 -2.70 -27.99 -5.06
N ALA A 162 -2.43 -27.26 -6.15
CA ALA A 162 -2.18 -27.85 -7.46
C ALA A 162 -0.91 -28.72 -7.50
N HIS A 163 0.04 -28.46 -6.59
CA HIS A 163 1.29 -29.20 -6.44
C HIS A 163 1.34 -30.07 -5.18
N GLU A 164 0.20 -30.51 -4.64
CA GLU A 164 0.15 -31.47 -3.52
C GLU A 164 0.95 -31.02 -2.27
N ASN A 165 1.02 -29.71 -2.03
CA ASN A 165 1.81 -29.09 -0.96
C ASN A 165 3.33 -29.29 -1.06
N LYS A 166 3.86 -29.56 -2.25
CA LYS A 166 5.31 -29.68 -2.51
C LYS A 166 5.93 -28.32 -2.80
N CYS A 167 6.67 -27.80 -1.83
CA CYS A 167 7.33 -26.48 -1.90
C CYS A 167 8.52 -26.47 -2.86
N GLU A 168 9.16 -27.63 -3.05
CA GLU A 168 10.38 -27.83 -3.83
C GLU A 168 10.23 -27.53 -5.33
N PHE A 169 8.99 -27.45 -5.84
CA PHE A 169 8.74 -27.06 -7.23
C PHE A 169 9.04 -25.58 -7.51
N CYS A 170 9.06 -24.73 -6.48
CA CYS A 170 9.19 -23.29 -6.65
C CYS A 170 10.29 -22.69 -5.79
N HIS A 171 10.43 -23.14 -4.54
CA HIS A 171 11.37 -22.57 -3.59
C HIS A 171 12.74 -23.26 -3.68
N HIS A 172 13.79 -22.45 -3.68
CA HIS A 172 15.16 -22.91 -3.68
C HIS A 172 16.04 -21.98 -2.84
N GLU A 173 17.14 -22.53 -2.39
CA GLU A 173 18.30 -21.84 -1.83
C GLU A 173 19.53 -22.17 -2.67
N TYR A 174 20.58 -21.37 -2.53
CA TYR A 174 21.85 -21.59 -3.22
C TYR A 174 22.89 -22.18 -2.25
N ASP A 175 23.50 -23.29 -2.64
CA ASP A 175 24.63 -23.87 -1.92
C ASP A 175 25.94 -23.40 -2.56
N GLU A 176 26.71 -22.60 -1.82
CA GLU A 176 28.00 -22.06 -2.28
C GLU A 176 29.06 -23.14 -2.52
N LYS A 177 29.00 -24.27 -1.80
CA LYS A 177 29.99 -25.35 -1.91
C LYS A 177 29.74 -26.16 -3.18
N THR A 178 28.50 -26.52 -3.44
CA THR A 178 28.13 -27.34 -4.62
C THR A 178 27.80 -26.50 -5.85
N LYS A 179 27.65 -25.17 -5.69
CA LYS A 179 27.24 -24.21 -6.72
C LYS A 179 25.92 -24.59 -7.39
N LYS A 180 25.00 -25.16 -6.61
CA LYS A 180 23.70 -25.65 -7.08
C LYS A 180 22.55 -25.07 -6.27
N LEU A 181 21.40 -24.96 -6.92
CA LEU A 181 20.15 -24.67 -6.25
C LEU A 181 19.59 -25.95 -5.62
N PHE A 182 19.05 -25.84 -4.41
CA PHE A 182 18.42 -26.95 -3.70
C PHE A 182 17.21 -26.48 -2.91
N TYR A 183 16.28 -27.37 -2.59
CA TYR A 183 15.14 -27.05 -1.73
C TYR A 183 15.57 -27.11 -0.25
N ALA A 184 15.42 -25.99 0.46
CA ALA A 184 15.63 -25.91 1.89
C ALA A 184 14.27 -25.82 2.61
N LYS A 185 13.84 -26.94 3.21
CA LYS A 185 12.59 -27.02 3.97
C LYS A 185 12.54 -25.97 5.08
N GLU A 186 11.37 -25.33 5.24
CA GLU A 186 11.11 -24.27 6.23
C GLU A 186 11.92 -22.98 6.04
N LYS A 187 12.64 -22.85 4.91
CA LYS A 187 13.30 -21.61 4.50
C LYS A 187 12.59 -20.88 3.37
N GLU A 188 11.43 -21.37 2.94
CA GLU A 188 10.64 -20.76 1.88
C GLU A 188 10.33 -19.30 2.19
N GLY A 189 10.33 -18.48 1.14
CA GLY A 189 10.09 -17.05 1.23
C GLY A 189 9.76 -16.47 -0.14
N SER A 190 9.47 -15.18 -0.17
CA SER A 190 9.21 -14.48 -1.42
C SER A 190 10.46 -14.43 -2.29
N CYS A 191 10.29 -14.57 -3.60
CA CYS A 191 11.34 -14.40 -4.62
C CYS A 191 12.13 -13.09 -4.40
N ARG A 192 11.40 -12.00 -4.11
CA ARG A 192 11.90 -10.64 -3.85
C ARG A 192 12.93 -10.50 -2.71
N TYR A 193 13.04 -11.49 -1.82
CA TYR A 193 14.05 -11.47 -0.78
C TYR A 193 15.45 -11.67 -1.36
N CYS A 194 15.55 -12.46 -2.43
CA CYS A 194 16.81 -12.74 -3.11
C CYS A 194 16.85 -12.08 -4.48
N HIS A 195 15.83 -12.26 -5.31
CA HIS A 195 15.74 -11.69 -6.65
C HIS A 195 15.33 -10.22 -6.54
N LYS A 196 16.28 -9.30 -6.75
CA LYS A 196 16.06 -7.85 -6.67
C LYS A 196 15.68 -7.28 -8.05
N GLU A 197 15.58 -5.95 -8.13
CA GLU A 197 15.24 -5.26 -9.38
C GLU A 197 16.26 -5.53 -10.49
N VAL A 198 17.53 -5.62 -10.13
CA VAL A 198 18.65 -5.87 -11.04
C VAL A 198 19.24 -7.26 -10.79
N THR A 199 19.87 -7.81 -11.84
CA THR A 199 20.65 -9.05 -11.72
C THR A 199 21.95 -8.74 -10.98
N GLU A 200 22.24 -9.51 -9.94
CA GLU A 200 23.46 -9.42 -9.16
C GLU A 200 24.22 -10.74 -9.30
N GLU A 201 25.43 -10.69 -9.87
CA GLU A 201 26.25 -11.88 -10.13
C GLU A 201 25.47 -12.99 -10.88
N ASN A 202 25.29 -14.16 -10.25
CA ASN A 202 24.54 -15.30 -10.78
C ASN A 202 23.05 -15.29 -10.40
N ARG A 203 22.57 -14.25 -9.70
CA ARG A 203 21.21 -14.10 -9.22
C ARG A 203 20.43 -13.15 -10.11
N ILE A 204 19.60 -13.73 -10.96
CA ILE A 204 18.76 -12.98 -11.90
C ILE A 204 17.75 -12.08 -11.18
N SER A 205 17.33 -11.00 -11.84
CA SER A 205 16.32 -10.08 -11.28
C SER A 205 14.95 -10.73 -11.06
N ASP A 206 14.12 -10.15 -10.19
CA ASP A 206 12.74 -10.59 -9.90
C ASP A 206 11.90 -10.70 -11.17
N ARG A 207 12.08 -9.75 -12.10
CA ARG A 207 11.41 -9.77 -13.40
C ARG A 207 11.78 -11.01 -14.20
N LEU A 208 13.07 -11.34 -14.29
CA LEU A 208 13.54 -12.51 -15.03
C LEU A 208 13.14 -13.81 -14.32
N ALA A 209 13.34 -13.88 -13.00
CA ALA A 209 12.97 -15.04 -12.19
C ALA A 209 11.47 -15.35 -12.30
N SER A 210 10.62 -14.34 -12.20
CA SER A 210 9.17 -14.48 -12.31
C SER A 210 8.74 -14.90 -13.71
N HIS A 211 9.22 -14.23 -14.76
CA HIS A 211 8.86 -14.59 -16.14
C HIS A 211 9.34 -16.00 -16.51
N ILE A 212 10.56 -16.39 -16.11
CA ILE A 212 11.06 -17.74 -16.37
C ILE A 212 10.27 -18.76 -15.55
N GLY A 213 10.14 -18.58 -14.24
CA GLY A 213 9.50 -19.57 -13.36
C GLY A 213 8.01 -19.73 -13.61
N CYS A 214 7.26 -18.64 -13.71
CA CYS A 214 5.81 -18.67 -13.85
C CYS A 214 5.39 -19.07 -15.26
N ILE A 215 5.90 -18.39 -16.29
CA ILE A 215 5.40 -18.56 -17.66
C ILE A 215 5.85 -19.92 -18.23
N ASP A 216 7.07 -20.38 -17.93
CA ASP A 216 7.52 -21.70 -18.37
C ASP A 216 6.66 -22.82 -17.79
N CYS A 217 6.38 -22.78 -16.48
CA CYS A 217 5.51 -23.74 -15.81
C CYS A 217 4.08 -23.72 -16.38
N HIS A 218 3.49 -22.53 -16.57
CA HIS A 218 2.16 -22.39 -17.15
C HIS A 218 2.09 -22.94 -18.58
N ARG A 219 3.06 -22.57 -19.43
CA ARG A 219 3.13 -23.06 -20.83
C ARG A 219 3.26 -24.58 -20.89
N LYS A 220 4.17 -25.16 -20.09
CA LYS A 220 4.36 -26.61 -20.03
C LYS A 220 3.10 -27.32 -19.53
N THR A 221 2.40 -26.75 -18.55
CA THR A 221 1.14 -27.29 -18.04
C THR A 221 0.03 -27.24 -19.10
N ILE A 222 -0.13 -26.12 -19.80
CA ILE A 222 -1.09 -25.96 -20.91
C ILE A 222 -0.82 -26.99 -22.02
N ALA A 223 0.45 -27.22 -22.37
CA ALA A 223 0.83 -28.21 -23.38
C ALA A 223 0.43 -29.65 -23.00
N THR A 224 0.22 -29.94 -21.71
CA THR A 224 -0.31 -31.25 -21.25
C THR A 224 -1.84 -31.32 -21.26
N GLY A 225 -2.54 -30.30 -21.76
CA GLY A 225 -4.00 -30.22 -21.75
C GLY A 225 -4.60 -29.89 -20.38
N LYS A 226 -3.77 -29.52 -19.40
CA LYS A 226 -4.22 -29.15 -18.05
C LYS A 226 -4.45 -27.63 -17.95
N LYS A 227 -5.38 -27.25 -17.07
CA LYS A 227 -5.60 -25.83 -16.72
C LYS A 227 -4.36 -25.29 -16.01
N ALA A 228 -3.86 -24.14 -16.46
CA ALA A 228 -2.75 -23.43 -15.85
C ALA A 228 -3.09 -21.94 -15.66
N GLY A 229 -2.16 -21.18 -15.07
CA GLY A 229 -2.26 -19.74 -15.05
C GLY A 229 -1.97 -19.09 -16.42
N PRO A 230 -2.09 -17.75 -16.49
CA PRO A 230 -1.92 -16.99 -17.73
C PRO A 230 -0.48 -17.02 -18.26
N VAL A 231 -0.34 -16.90 -19.58
CA VAL A 231 0.95 -16.80 -20.29
C VAL A 231 1.09 -15.49 -21.08
N GLN A 232 0.00 -14.74 -21.24
CA GLN A 232 -0.02 -13.42 -21.88
C GLN A 232 0.25 -12.33 -20.85
N CYS A 233 0.77 -11.18 -21.28
CA CYS A 233 1.10 -10.06 -20.41
C CYS A 233 -0.13 -9.54 -19.67
N SER A 234 -1.21 -9.27 -20.40
CA SER A 234 -2.49 -8.80 -19.83
C SER A 234 -3.07 -9.79 -18.82
N GLY A 235 -2.96 -11.10 -19.06
CA GLY A 235 -3.46 -12.11 -18.12
C GLY A 235 -2.84 -12.03 -16.71
N CYS A 236 -1.61 -11.50 -16.59
CA CYS A 236 -0.95 -11.28 -15.30
C CYS A 236 -1.00 -9.82 -14.82
N HIS A 237 -0.93 -8.87 -15.75
CA HIS A 237 -0.61 -7.47 -15.44
C HIS A 237 -1.75 -6.49 -15.70
N ASP A 238 -2.85 -6.94 -16.29
CA ASP A 238 -4.03 -6.10 -16.47
C ASP A 238 -4.87 -6.06 -15.17
N PRO A 239 -5.27 -4.87 -14.68
CA PRO A 239 -6.06 -4.74 -13.45
C PRO A 239 -7.39 -5.51 -13.48
N GLU A 240 -8.07 -5.53 -14.62
CA GLU A 240 -9.36 -6.21 -14.77
C GLU A 240 -9.15 -7.72 -14.76
N GLN A 241 -8.09 -8.20 -15.42
CA GLN A 241 -7.72 -9.62 -15.39
C GLN A 241 -7.31 -10.08 -13.99
N GLN A 242 -6.56 -9.25 -13.26
CA GLN A 242 -6.21 -9.53 -11.86
C GLN A 242 -7.46 -9.61 -10.97
N ALA A 243 -8.44 -8.73 -11.18
CA ALA A 243 -9.69 -8.74 -10.42
C ALA A 243 -10.54 -10.02 -10.66
N MET A 244 -10.38 -10.65 -11.83
CA MET A 244 -11.06 -11.91 -12.19
C MET A 244 -10.36 -13.17 -11.65
N ILE A 245 -9.19 -13.06 -11.02
CA ILE A 245 -8.50 -14.21 -10.44
C ILE A 245 -9.33 -14.80 -9.30
N GLU A 246 -9.73 -16.06 -9.47
CA GLU A 246 -10.49 -16.81 -8.47
C GLU A 246 -9.82 -16.78 -7.08
N LYS A 247 -10.58 -16.32 -6.08
CA LYS A 247 -10.17 -16.25 -4.68
C LYS A 247 -10.77 -17.38 -3.84
N VAL A 248 -9.90 -18.05 -3.10
CA VAL A 248 -10.28 -19.02 -2.06
C VAL A 248 -10.64 -18.25 -0.80
N LYS A 249 -11.86 -18.46 -0.27
CA LYS A 249 -12.33 -17.79 0.95
C LYS A 249 -11.59 -18.30 2.18
N ASP A 250 -11.60 -19.61 2.38
CA ASP A 250 -11.00 -20.27 3.54
C ASP A 250 -9.60 -20.80 3.19
N VAL A 251 -8.61 -19.92 3.30
CA VAL A 251 -7.22 -20.27 3.02
C VAL A 251 -6.57 -20.87 4.27
N PRO A 252 -6.07 -22.12 4.22
CA PRO A 252 -5.31 -22.69 5.32
C PRO A 252 -4.06 -21.87 5.64
N ARG A 253 -3.67 -21.84 6.92
CA ARG A 253 -2.44 -21.19 7.35
C ARG A 253 -1.23 -21.79 6.62
N ILE A 254 -0.41 -20.95 6.00
CA ILE A 254 0.83 -21.34 5.34
C ILE A 254 1.84 -21.75 6.42
N LYS A 255 2.13 -23.04 6.56
CA LYS A 255 3.05 -23.54 7.60
C LYS A 255 4.50 -23.45 7.14
N ARG A 256 5.32 -22.73 7.89
CA ARG A 256 6.76 -22.54 7.67
C ARG A 256 7.52 -22.42 9.01
N ASN A 257 7.06 -23.18 10.00
CA ASN A 257 7.63 -23.19 11.36
C ASN A 257 7.66 -21.80 12.03
N GLN A 258 6.66 -20.97 11.72
CA GLN A 258 6.50 -19.66 12.34
C GLN A 258 5.80 -19.78 13.72
N PRO A 259 6.17 -18.95 14.70
CA PRO A 259 5.57 -18.98 16.03
C PRO A 259 4.11 -18.48 16.00
N ASP A 260 3.30 -18.92 16.97
CA ASP A 260 1.93 -18.43 17.15
C ASP A 260 1.91 -17.08 17.89
N ALA A 261 2.75 -16.95 18.92
CA ALA A 261 2.93 -15.75 19.71
C ALA A 261 4.42 -15.48 19.92
N VAL A 262 4.81 -14.20 19.91
CA VAL A 262 6.21 -13.77 20.10
C VAL A 262 6.31 -12.57 21.02
N LEU A 263 7.43 -12.46 21.74
CA LEU A 263 7.83 -11.20 22.36
C LEU A 263 8.69 -10.43 21.35
N ILE A 264 8.33 -9.18 21.07
CA ILE A 264 9.17 -8.31 20.24
C ILE A 264 10.41 -7.92 21.05
N LYS A 265 11.59 -8.29 20.54
CA LYS A 265 12.87 -8.10 21.21
C LYS A 265 13.57 -6.81 20.79
N THR A 266 14.35 -6.24 21.70
CA THR A 266 15.22 -5.08 21.47
C THR A 266 16.61 -5.47 20.91
N SER A 267 17.02 -6.72 21.07
CA SER A 267 18.27 -7.27 20.53
C SER A 267 18.13 -8.76 20.16
N LYS A 268 19.22 -9.36 19.65
CA LYS A 268 19.31 -10.80 19.32
C LYS A 268 19.57 -11.68 20.55
N GLU A 269 20.03 -11.08 21.64
CA GLU A 269 20.43 -11.75 22.87
C GLU A 269 19.25 -11.85 23.85
N GLN A 270 19.48 -12.47 25.01
CA GLN A 270 18.49 -12.49 26.11
C GLN A 270 17.99 -11.07 26.41
N ILE A 271 16.72 -10.97 26.81
CA ILE A 271 16.11 -9.69 27.17
C ILE A 271 16.94 -9.07 28.31
N GLN A 272 17.55 -7.92 28.03
CA GLN A 272 18.27 -7.14 29.04
C GLN A 272 17.27 -6.33 29.90
N PRO A 273 17.51 -6.18 31.21
CA PRO A 273 16.65 -5.40 32.11
C PRO A 273 16.56 -3.90 31.74
N GLU A 274 17.57 -3.39 31.04
CA GLU A 274 17.81 -1.97 30.72
C GLU A 274 17.01 -1.50 29.49
N THR A 275 15.70 -1.78 29.43
CA THR A 275 14.84 -1.23 28.38
C THR A 275 13.82 -0.25 28.98
N HIS A 276 13.69 0.93 28.37
CA HIS A 276 12.79 1.99 28.87
C HIS A 276 11.29 1.64 28.75
N MET A 277 10.93 0.53 28.09
CA MET A 277 9.56 0.11 27.82
C MET A 277 9.38 -1.38 28.16
N ASN A 278 8.18 -1.75 28.64
CA ASN A 278 7.86 -3.15 28.91
C ASN A 278 7.81 -4.00 27.63
N PHE A 279 7.71 -5.32 27.81
CA PHE A 279 7.55 -6.31 26.75
C PHE A 279 6.36 -6.04 25.84
N THR A 280 6.54 -6.30 24.54
CA THR A 280 5.45 -6.26 23.57
C THR A 280 5.13 -7.68 23.09
N PRO A 281 4.10 -8.34 23.66
CA PRO A 281 3.63 -9.61 23.15
C PRO A 281 2.81 -9.41 21.88
N PHE A 282 3.09 -10.22 20.87
CA PHE A 282 2.52 -10.12 19.53
C PHE A 282 1.88 -11.45 19.12
N ASP A 283 0.59 -11.40 18.76
CA ASP A 283 -0.17 -12.55 18.26
C ASP A 283 0.12 -12.71 16.75
N HIS A 284 1.22 -13.39 16.43
CA HIS A 284 1.67 -13.59 15.06
C HIS A 284 0.63 -14.36 14.24
N LYS A 285 0.05 -15.43 14.80
CA LYS A 285 -0.98 -16.23 14.15
C LYS A 285 -2.24 -15.43 13.79
N ALA A 286 -2.70 -14.54 14.68
CA ALA A 286 -3.83 -13.69 14.37
C ALA A 286 -3.52 -12.72 13.24
N HIS A 287 -2.32 -12.11 13.23
CA HIS A 287 -1.91 -11.20 12.16
C HIS A 287 -1.71 -11.91 10.81
N GLU A 288 -1.33 -13.19 10.83
CA GLU A 288 -1.42 -14.05 9.65
C GLU A 288 -2.87 -14.24 9.16
N GLY A 289 -3.89 -14.00 9.96
CA GLY A 289 -5.28 -14.00 9.49
C GLY A 289 -5.71 -12.69 8.83
N TYR A 290 -5.10 -11.56 9.21
CA TYR A 290 -5.57 -10.21 8.86
C TYR A 290 -4.89 -9.59 7.63
N LEU A 291 -3.81 -10.22 7.16
CA LEU A 291 -2.94 -9.68 6.10
C LEU A 291 -2.95 -10.59 4.88
N ASP A 292 -2.71 -10.05 3.69
CA ASP A 292 -2.71 -10.84 2.45
C ASP A 292 -1.37 -11.55 2.18
N THR A 293 -0.26 -11.04 2.73
CA THR A 293 1.08 -11.59 2.53
C THR A 293 1.94 -11.43 3.77
N CYS A 294 2.96 -12.29 3.94
CA CYS A 294 3.98 -12.11 4.99
C CYS A 294 4.82 -10.85 4.75
N ARG A 295 4.98 -10.44 3.49
CA ARG A 295 5.77 -9.29 3.05
C ARG A 295 5.25 -7.94 3.51
N VAL A 296 4.01 -7.87 3.99
CA VAL A 296 3.47 -6.66 4.61
C VAL A 296 4.33 -6.24 5.81
N CYS A 297 4.85 -7.19 6.59
CA CYS A 297 5.74 -6.92 7.72
C CYS A 297 7.18 -7.32 7.39
N HIS A 298 7.36 -8.53 6.86
CA HIS A 298 8.65 -9.08 6.45
C HIS A 298 9.06 -8.55 5.08
N HIS A 299 9.38 -7.27 4.99
CA HIS A 299 9.58 -6.59 3.73
C HIS A 299 10.90 -6.97 3.02
N GLU A 300 11.90 -7.45 3.76
CA GLU A 300 13.25 -7.80 3.26
C GLU A 300 13.59 -9.29 3.39
N ASP A 301 13.25 -9.91 4.53
CA ASP A 301 13.38 -11.34 4.78
C ASP A 301 12.38 -11.79 5.88
N LEU A 302 12.26 -13.10 6.11
CA LEU A 302 11.38 -13.68 7.15
C LEU A 302 12.07 -13.82 8.52
N ASN A 303 13.10 -13.01 8.81
CA ASN A 303 13.75 -13.01 10.12
C ASN A 303 13.11 -12.00 11.08
N ALA A 304 13.56 -12.02 12.34
CA ALA A 304 13.12 -11.07 13.35
C ALA A 304 13.52 -9.63 12.96
N CYS A 305 12.65 -8.66 13.25
CA CYS A 305 12.89 -7.25 12.95
C CYS A 305 14.20 -6.74 13.58
N SER A 306 14.51 -7.21 14.79
CA SER A 306 15.73 -6.85 15.55
C SER A 306 17.03 -7.31 14.89
N LYS A 307 16.98 -8.14 13.83
CA LYS A 307 18.15 -8.47 13.03
C LYS A 307 18.75 -7.24 12.35
N CYS A 308 17.91 -6.30 11.91
CA CYS A 308 18.30 -5.07 11.20
C CYS A 308 17.88 -3.80 11.95
N HIS A 309 16.79 -3.86 12.73
CA HIS A 309 16.25 -2.74 13.48
C HIS A 309 16.57 -2.90 14.97
N THR A 310 17.77 -2.50 15.37
CA THR A 310 18.20 -2.45 16.77
C THR A 310 17.81 -1.11 17.41
N LEU A 311 18.04 -0.94 18.71
CA LEU A 311 17.81 0.35 19.39
C LEU A 311 18.63 1.49 18.75
N ALA A 312 19.88 1.23 18.38
CA ALA A 312 20.75 2.20 17.70
C ALA A 312 20.54 2.25 16.17
N GLY A 313 19.85 1.27 15.61
CA GLY A 313 19.81 1.03 14.16
C GLY A 313 21.11 0.38 13.64
N THR A 314 21.03 -0.30 12.49
CA THR A 314 22.20 -0.90 11.83
C THR A 314 22.34 -0.38 10.40
N LYS A 315 23.49 -0.67 9.77
CA LYS A 315 23.71 -0.36 8.34
C LYS A 315 22.73 -1.13 7.45
N GLU A 316 22.47 -2.40 7.76
CA GLU A 316 21.53 -3.26 7.05
C GLU A 316 20.09 -2.72 7.18
N GLY A 317 19.73 -2.22 8.36
CA GLY A 317 18.46 -1.51 8.60
C GLY A 317 18.43 -0.06 8.09
N LYS A 318 19.46 0.40 7.35
CA LYS A 318 19.60 1.78 6.85
C LYS A 318 19.46 2.85 7.95
N GLY A 319 19.92 2.55 9.16
CA GLY A 319 19.82 3.42 10.33
C GLY A 319 18.41 3.54 10.92
N VAL A 320 17.43 2.75 10.44
CA VAL A 320 16.08 2.71 11.02
C VAL A 320 16.13 1.94 12.33
N THR A 321 15.88 2.64 13.45
CA THR A 321 15.81 2.07 14.79
C THR A 321 14.58 1.19 14.97
N LEU A 322 14.60 0.35 16.00
CA LEU A 322 13.45 -0.49 16.38
C LEU A 322 12.20 0.35 16.68
N ASP A 323 12.36 1.47 17.40
CA ASP A 323 11.26 2.40 17.70
C ASP A 323 10.57 2.88 16.42
N ARG A 324 11.37 3.36 15.45
CA ARG A 324 10.84 3.81 14.17
C ARG A 324 10.20 2.68 13.37
N ALA A 325 10.80 1.48 13.37
CA ALA A 325 10.23 0.31 12.70
C ALA A 325 8.85 -0.07 13.25
N MET A 326 8.61 0.12 14.56
CA MET A 326 7.34 -0.26 15.21
C MET A 326 6.31 0.89 15.24
N HIS A 327 6.75 2.15 15.28
CA HIS A 327 5.88 3.29 15.57
C HIS A 327 5.74 4.33 14.45
N GLN A 328 6.42 4.18 13.30
CA GLN A 328 6.31 5.14 12.21
C GLN A 328 4.88 5.25 11.67
N ALA A 329 4.20 6.35 11.97
CA ALA A 329 2.76 6.51 11.76
C ALA A 329 2.25 6.36 10.30
N ILE A 330 3.16 6.48 9.33
CA ILE A 330 2.88 6.42 7.89
C ILE A 330 3.50 5.21 7.19
N ALA A 331 4.27 4.37 7.90
CA ALA A 331 4.88 3.17 7.32
C ALA A 331 3.97 1.97 7.55
N PHE A 332 3.55 1.30 6.47
CA PHE A 332 2.61 0.19 6.55
C PHE A 332 3.19 -1.02 7.28
N GLU A 333 4.50 -1.18 7.24
CA GLU A 333 5.27 -2.24 7.89
C GLU A 333 5.28 -2.10 9.42
N SER A 334 4.96 -0.92 9.96
CA SER A 334 4.95 -0.63 11.39
C SER A 334 3.58 -0.94 12.03
N CYS A 335 3.58 -1.26 13.33
CA CYS A 335 2.36 -1.46 14.11
C CYS A 335 1.45 -0.23 14.04
N LYS A 336 1.99 0.96 14.32
CA LYS A 336 1.20 2.20 14.34
C LYS A 336 0.70 2.56 12.94
N GLY A 337 1.53 2.43 11.92
CA GLY A 337 1.16 2.78 10.56
C GLY A 337 0.09 1.86 9.97
N CYS A 338 0.23 0.54 10.11
CA CYS A 338 -0.81 -0.40 9.70
C CYS A 338 -2.14 -0.15 10.44
N HIS A 339 -2.10 0.02 11.77
CA HIS A 339 -3.31 0.34 12.54
C HIS A 339 -3.93 1.68 12.14
N ASN A 340 -3.11 2.68 11.79
CA ASN A 340 -3.60 3.96 11.28
C ASN A 340 -4.35 3.82 9.96
N LEU A 341 -3.89 2.97 9.05
CA LEU A 341 -4.59 2.69 7.81
C LEU A 341 -5.90 1.94 8.06
N LYS A 342 -5.94 0.99 9.00
CA LYS A 342 -7.19 0.30 9.37
C LYS A 342 -8.24 1.26 9.97
N LYS A 343 -7.81 2.33 10.64
CA LYS A 343 -8.71 3.39 11.14
C LYS A 343 -9.32 4.26 10.03
N ALA A 344 -8.82 4.19 8.80
CA ALA A 344 -9.39 4.88 7.65
C ALA A 344 -10.56 4.11 7.00
N ASP A 345 -10.84 2.88 7.45
CA ASP A 345 -12.06 2.16 7.06
C ASP A 345 -13.31 2.98 7.37
N VAL A 346 -14.32 2.94 6.49
CA VAL A 346 -15.55 3.74 6.62
C VAL A 346 -16.29 3.52 7.94
N LYS A 347 -16.15 2.35 8.57
CA LYS A 347 -16.75 2.04 9.88
C LYS A 347 -16.04 2.74 11.04
N CYS A 348 -14.80 3.20 10.83
CA CYS A 348 -13.89 3.77 11.83
C CYS A 348 -13.64 5.28 11.59
N ALA A 349 -13.62 5.67 10.31
CA ALA A 349 -13.16 6.99 9.86
C ALA A 349 -14.06 8.14 10.35
N GLY A 350 -15.35 7.86 10.61
CA GLY A 350 -16.30 8.82 11.17
C GLY A 350 -15.83 9.47 12.48
N CYS A 351 -15.10 8.72 13.32
CA CYS A 351 -14.48 9.25 14.54
C CYS A 351 -12.99 9.55 14.32
N HIS A 352 -12.23 8.60 13.75
CA HIS A 352 -10.77 8.66 13.69
C HIS A 352 -10.18 9.74 12.77
N LYS A 353 -11.02 10.40 11.96
CA LYS A 353 -10.63 11.57 11.17
C LYS A 353 -10.64 12.87 11.99
N PHE A 354 -11.42 12.95 13.07
CA PHE A 354 -11.66 14.18 13.84
C PHE A 354 -10.96 14.20 15.20
N ILE A 355 -10.56 13.04 15.72
CA ILE A 355 -9.74 12.98 16.93
C ILE A 355 -8.29 13.33 16.59
N ASP A 356 -7.67 14.15 17.44
CA ASP A 356 -6.28 14.54 17.29
C ASP A 356 -5.37 13.32 17.49
N LYS A 357 -4.48 13.08 16.52
CA LYS A 357 -3.55 11.94 16.50
C LYS A 357 -2.20 12.28 17.14
N THR A 358 -2.00 13.53 17.56
CA THR A 358 -0.73 14.04 18.08
C THR A 358 -0.62 13.98 19.59
N LYS A 359 -1.74 13.89 20.32
CA LYS A 359 -1.72 13.65 21.77
C LYS A 359 -1.21 12.24 22.05
N GLN A 360 -0.03 12.15 22.65
CA GLN A 360 0.49 10.91 23.22
C GLN A 360 -0.35 10.56 24.45
N ASP A 361 -1.01 9.41 24.38
CA ASP A 361 -1.71 8.82 25.51
C ASP A 361 -0.82 7.73 26.10
N GLU A 362 -0.31 7.92 27.31
CA GLU A 362 0.51 6.94 28.02
C GLU A 362 -0.24 5.60 28.19
N GLN A 363 -1.57 5.62 28.30
CA GLN A 363 -2.37 4.40 28.38
C GLN A 363 -2.37 3.63 27.05
N ALA A 364 -2.26 4.33 25.92
CA ALA A 364 -2.15 3.69 24.61
C ALA A 364 -0.84 2.91 24.46
N CYS A 365 0.24 3.36 25.09
CA CYS A 365 1.52 2.63 25.12
C CYS A 365 1.34 1.26 25.78
N LEU A 366 0.59 1.19 26.89
CA LEU A 366 0.35 -0.04 27.66
C LEU A 366 -0.52 -1.08 26.93
N LYS A 367 -1.20 -0.70 25.84
CA LYS A 367 -1.93 -1.65 24.98
C LYS A 367 -0.99 -2.59 24.23
N CYS A 368 0.24 -2.15 23.98
CA CYS A 368 1.30 -2.96 23.39
C CYS A 368 2.35 -3.36 24.44
N HIS A 369 2.84 -2.39 25.22
CA HIS A 369 3.91 -2.56 26.20
C HIS A 369 3.36 -3.04 27.55
N MET A 370 3.30 -4.36 27.70
CA MET A 370 2.69 -5.04 28.83
C MET A 370 3.73 -5.40 29.89
N LYS A 371 3.41 -5.08 31.16
CA LYS A 371 4.20 -5.54 32.29
C LYS A 371 4.13 -7.09 32.38
N PRO A 372 5.22 -7.76 32.77
CA PRO A 372 5.19 -9.18 33.08
C PRO A 372 4.11 -9.53 34.10
N ILE A 373 3.50 -10.71 33.95
CA ILE A 373 2.55 -11.25 34.96
C ILE A 373 3.29 -11.58 36.26
N GLN A 374 4.54 -12.03 36.16
CA GLN A 374 5.46 -12.23 37.28
C GLN A 374 6.67 -11.33 37.07
N GLN A 375 7.00 -10.51 38.08
CA GLN A 375 8.23 -9.73 38.07
C GLN A 375 9.40 -10.69 38.31
N THR A 376 10.10 -11.07 37.24
CA THR A 376 11.34 -11.84 37.34
C THR A 376 12.52 -10.87 37.23
N THR A 377 13.49 -11.02 38.13
CA THR A 377 14.79 -10.33 38.02
C THR A 377 15.74 -11.06 37.08
N GLU A 378 15.40 -12.31 36.70
CA GLU A 378 16.19 -13.13 35.79
C GLU A 378 15.70 -13.00 34.34
N PRO A 379 16.63 -13.10 33.35
CA PRO A 379 16.28 -13.11 31.94
C PRO A 379 15.36 -14.29 31.59
N VAL A 380 14.30 -14.02 30.83
CA VAL A 380 13.37 -15.05 30.33
C VAL A 380 14.13 -15.98 29.36
N PRO A 381 14.14 -17.30 29.58
CA PRO A 381 14.74 -18.24 28.63
C PRO A 381 14.04 -18.18 27.27
N VAL A 382 14.81 -18.26 26.17
CA VAL A 382 14.27 -18.18 24.79
C VAL A 382 13.19 -19.23 24.53
N SER A 383 13.30 -20.42 25.14
CA SER A 383 12.32 -21.50 25.02
C SER A 383 10.95 -21.17 25.65
N GLU A 384 10.89 -20.24 26.59
CA GLU A 384 9.69 -19.89 27.34
C GLU A 384 9.02 -18.60 26.83
N GLU A 385 9.69 -17.85 25.95
CA GLU A 385 9.18 -16.59 25.40
C GLU A 385 7.81 -16.74 24.69
N PRO A 386 7.54 -17.78 23.87
CA PRO A 386 6.23 -17.93 23.25
C PRO A 386 5.10 -18.16 24.27
N LEU A 387 5.41 -18.87 25.37
CA LEU A 387 4.45 -19.11 26.46
C LEU A 387 4.16 -17.82 27.22
N MET A 388 5.20 -17.04 27.54
CA MET A 388 5.04 -15.73 28.17
C MET A 388 4.28 -14.76 27.27
N ALA A 389 4.62 -14.70 25.97
CA ALA A 389 3.89 -13.89 25.00
C ALA A 389 2.41 -14.26 24.97
N ARG A 390 2.11 -15.57 24.96
CA ARG A 390 0.73 -16.05 24.95
C ARG A 390 -0.01 -15.70 26.25
N ALA A 391 0.61 -15.92 27.41
CA ALA A 391 0.02 -15.56 28.69
C ALA A 391 -0.30 -14.06 28.80
N LEU A 392 0.60 -13.19 28.31
CA LEU A 392 0.34 -11.76 28.25
C LEU A 392 -0.77 -11.39 27.25
N LEU A 393 -0.87 -12.07 26.11
CA LEU A 393 -1.96 -11.85 25.16
C LEU A 393 -3.31 -12.26 25.77
N ASP A 394 -3.35 -13.40 26.46
CA ASP A 394 -4.57 -13.96 27.06
C ASP A 394 -5.02 -13.18 28.31
N SER A 395 -4.14 -12.37 28.92
CA SER A 395 -4.51 -11.46 30.02
C SER A 395 -5.17 -10.16 29.55
N ARG A 396 -5.25 -9.90 28.23
CA ARG A 396 -5.94 -8.73 27.70
C ARG A 396 -7.45 -8.87 27.90
N ILE A 397 -8.06 -7.79 28.37
CA ILE A 397 -9.52 -7.67 28.51
C ILE A 397 -10.02 -6.77 27.38
N PRO A 398 -10.52 -7.34 26.25
CA PRO A 398 -11.07 -6.54 25.18
C PRO A 398 -12.43 -5.94 25.58
N VAL A 399 -12.70 -4.73 25.12
CA VAL A 399 -14.01 -4.11 25.26
C VAL A 399 -15.02 -4.87 24.39
N THR A 400 -16.13 -5.26 25.00
CA THR A 400 -17.24 -5.96 24.32
C THR A 400 -18.34 -4.97 23.90
N ALA A 401 -19.10 -5.33 22.86
CA ALA A 401 -20.20 -4.54 22.31
C ALA A 401 -21.52 -5.28 22.55
N PRO A 402 -22.24 -4.98 23.65
CA PRO A 402 -23.11 -3.80 23.62
C PRO A 402 -23.02 -2.91 24.88
N PHE A 403 -23.49 -1.67 24.76
CA PHE A 403 -23.76 -0.81 25.92
C PHE A 403 -24.63 -1.53 26.95
N SER A 404 -24.34 -1.30 28.23
CA SER A 404 -25.21 -1.80 29.30
C SER A 404 -26.60 -1.16 29.23
N GLU A 405 -27.60 -1.84 29.79
CA GLU A 405 -28.97 -1.32 29.86
C GLU A 405 -29.02 0.05 30.58
N GLN A 406 -28.20 0.21 31.62
CA GLN A 406 -28.07 1.47 32.35
C GLN A 406 -27.50 2.57 31.46
N MET A 407 -26.42 2.31 30.70
CA MET A 407 -25.87 3.30 29.77
C MET A 407 -26.89 3.71 28.71
N LEU A 408 -27.70 2.78 28.20
CA LEU A 408 -28.75 3.13 27.24
C LEU A 408 -29.82 4.06 27.84
N LYS A 409 -30.14 3.91 29.13
CA LYS A 409 -31.05 4.83 29.84
C LYS A 409 -30.44 6.22 30.00
N ASP A 410 -29.15 6.27 30.32
CA ASP A 410 -28.43 7.52 30.57
C ASP A 410 -28.07 8.31 29.31
N ILE A 411 -27.89 7.63 28.17
CA ILE A 411 -27.66 8.25 26.86
C ILE A 411 -28.99 8.83 26.33
N PRO A 412 -29.10 10.14 26.06
CA PRO A 412 -30.34 10.73 25.56
C PRO A 412 -30.76 10.13 24.21
N GLU A 413 -32.05 9.83 24.05
CA GLU A 413 -32.60 9.30 22.80
C GLU A 413 -32.44 10.30 21.64
N LYS A 414 -32.87 11.55 21.90
CA LYS A 414 -32.75 12.69 20.98
C LYS A 414 -32.14 13.88 21.72
N VAL A 415 -31.41 14.70 20.98
CA VAL A 415 -30.88 15.99 21.44
C VAL A 415 -31.36 17.09 20.50
N VAL A 416 -31.94 18.15 21.04
CA VAL A 416 -32.41 19.30 20.25
C VAL A 416 -31.36 20.41 20.29
N ILE A 417 -30.74 20.70 19.15
CA ILE A 417 -29.68 21.71 19.03
C ILE A 417 -30.33 23.06 18.67
N LYS A 418 -30.57 23.90 19.68
CA LYS A 418 -31.24 25.21 19.53
C LYS A 418 -30.32 26.44 19.62
N ALA A 419 -29.04 26.23 19.91
CA ALA A 419 -28.06 27.30 20.18
C ALA A 419 -27.80 28.27 19.01
N LEU A 420 -28.19 27.88 17.79
CA LEU A 420 -27.88 28.60 16.54
C LEU A 420 -29.12 28.94 15.72
N VAL A 421 -30.32 28.83 16.29
CA VAL A 421 -31.59 29.07 15.59
C VAL A 421 -31.63 30.51 15.09
N GLN A 422 -31.61 30.67 13.76
CA GLN A 422 -31.72 31.94 13.06
C GLN A 422 -32.57 31.73 11.80
N GLN A 423 -31.96 31.24 10.72
CA GLN A 423 -32.60 30.97 9.41
C GLN A 423 -33.29 29.60 9.35
N TYR A 424 -32.92 28.68 10.23
CA TYR A 424 -33.44 27.31 10.30
C TYR A 424 -34.00 27.03 11.70
N GLU A 425 -34.93 26.08 11.76
CA GLU A 425 -35.46 25.50 13.00
C GLU A 425 -34.36 24.73 13.77
N PRO A 426 -34.56 24.43 15.08
CA PRO A 426 -33.62 23.57 15.82
C PRO A 426 -33.40 22.23 15.12
N ALA A 427 -32.15 21.76 15.08
CA ALA A 427 -31.85 20.43 14.56
C ALA A 427 -32.25 19.35 15.57
N GLU A 428 -33.04 18.37 15.14
CA GLU A 428 -33.36 17.17 15.92
C GLU A 428 -32.29 16.10 15.68
N PHE A 429 -31.40 15.91 16.64
CA PHE A 429 -30.30 14.94 16.53
C PHE A 429 -30.71 13.58 17.15
N PRO A 430 -30.77 12.48 16.37
CA PRO A 430 -31.11 11.15 16.87
C PRO A 430 -29.92 10.49 17.60
N HIS A 431 -29.55 11.07 18.75
CA HIS A 431 -28.33 10.81 19.49
C HIS A 431 -28.07 9.33 19.82
N ARG A 432 -28.99 8.67 20.56
CA ARG A 432 -28.80 7.26 20.97
C ARG A 432 -28.70 6.31 19.79
N LYS A 433 -29.52 6.54 18.74
CA LYS A 433 -29.54 5.72 17.52
C LYS A 433 -28.18 5.75 16.81
N ILE A 434 -27.56 6.93 16.71
CA ILE A 434 -26.24 7.07 16.09
C ILE A 434 -25.16 6.37 16.94
N ALA A 435 -25.16 6.57 18.26
CA ALA A 435 -24.20 5.90 19.14
C ALA A 435 -24.28 4.37 19.04
N GLN A 436 -25.49 3.80 19.00
CA GLN A 436 -25.70 2.36 18.82
C GLN A 436 -25.23 1.88 17.43
N ALA A 437 -25.50 2.64 16.37
CA ALA A 437 -25.04 2.31 15.02
C ALA A 437 -23.51 2.29 14.92
N LEU A 438 -22.83 3.27 15.54
CA LEU A 438 -21.36 3.33 15.59
C LEU A 438 -20.78 2.12 16.35
N LEU A 439 -21.33 1.78 17.52
CA LEU A 439 -20.88 0.62 18.29
C LEU A 439 -21.11 -0.69 17.52
N LYS A 440 -22.26 -0.82 16.83
CA LYS A 440 -22.57 -1.97 15.98
C LYS A 440 -21.60 -2.08 14.79
N ASN A 441 -21.21 -0.96 14.19
CA ASN A 441 -20.24 -0.94 13.09
C ASN A 441 -18.84 -1.39 13.53
N ILE A 442 -18.45 -1.08 14.77
CA ILE A 442 -17.23 -1.60 15.38
C ILE A 442 -17.32 -3.11 15.55
N GLY A 443 -18.45 -3.61 16.05
CA GLY A 443 -18.72 -5.05 16.16
C GLY A 443 -17.69 -5.81 16.99
N ASP A 444 -17.21 -6.93 16.48
CA ASP A 444 -16.19 -7.80 17.08
C ASP A 444 -14.76 -7.47 16.62
N ASN A 445 -14.54 -6.26 16.08
CA ASN A 445 -13.23 -5.84 15.60
C ASN A 445 -12.19 -5.87 16.72
N LYS A 446 -11.23 -6.81 16.63
CA LYS A 446 -10.23 -7.02 17.69
C LYS A 446 -9.28 -5.85 17.88
N LEU A 447 -9.04 -5.04 16.85
CA LEU A 447 -8.20 -3.84 16.98
C LEU A 447 -8.93 -2.81 17.85
N ALA A 448 -10.20 -2.52 17.56
CA ALA A 448 -11.00 -1.62 18.36
C ALA A 448 -11.21 -2.13 19.79
N GLY A 449 -11.54 -3.42 19.95
CA GLY A 449 -11.74 -4.03 21.27
C GLY A 449 -10.51 -3.96 22.17
N ASN A 450 -9.29 -4.02 21.61
CA ASN A 450 -8.06 -3.92 22.39
C ASN A 450 -7.64 -2.47 22.69
N PHE A 451 -7.83 -1.55 21.73
CA PHE A 451 -7.32 -0.18 21.84
C PHE A 451 -8.30 0.82 22.45
N HIS A 452 -9.61 0.59 22.38
CA HIS A 452 -10.56 1.37 23.18
C HIS A 452 -10.47 0.89 24.64
N PRO A 453 -10.17 1.76 25.63
CA PRO A 453 -10.06 1.34 27.02
C PRO A 453 -11.40 0.92 27.63
N ASP A 454 -12.51 1.50 27.18
CA ASP A 454 -13.86 1.15 27.64
C ASP A 454 -14.94 1.44 26.58
N GLN A 455 -16.20 1.10 26.88
CA GLN A 455 -17.34 1.34 25.99
C GLN A 455 -17.63 2.83 25.77
N MET A 456 -17.27 3.69 26.73
CA MET A 456 -17.53 5.13 26.70
C MET A 456 -16.48 5.91 25.88
N THR A 457 -15.37 5.27 25.53
CA THR A 457 -14.34 5.83 24.65
C THR A 457 -14.93 6.32 23.33
N ILE A 458 -15.94 5.62 22.78
CA ILE A 458 -16.56 6.02 21.51
C ILE A 458 -17.27 7.38 21.61
N CYS A 459 -17.71 7.77 22.82
CA CYS A 459 -18.33 9.07 23.07
C CYS A 459 -17.33 10.20 22.79
N GLN A 460 -16.04 10.00 23.06
CA GLN A 460 -14.98 10.97 22.76
C GLN A 460 -14.71 11.15 21.26
N GLY A 461 -15.24 10.27 20.40
CA GLY A 461 -15.24 10.49 18.96
C GLY A 461 -15.99 11.76 18.56
N CYS A 462 -17.00 12.16 19.36
CA CYS A 462 -17.71 13.43 19.21
C CYS A 462 -17.39 14.41 20.35
N HIS A 463 -17.49 13.95 21.60
CA HIS A 463 -17.22 14.71 22.82
C HIS A 463 -15.71 14.75 23.14
N HIS A 464 -14.92 15.20 22.17
CA HIS A 464 -13.47 15.24 22.26
C HIS A 464 -12.95 16.31 23.24
N ASN A 465 -11.65 16.24 23.57
CA ASN A 465 -10.95 17.23 24.42
C ASN A 465 -11.56 17.43 25.82
N SER A 466 -12.34 16.46 26.30
CA SER A 466 -12.83 16.38 27.68
C SER A 466 -12.63 14.95 28.22
N PRO A 467 -12.51 14.79 29.55
CA PRO A 467 -12.50 13.46 30.16
C PRO A 467 -13.76 12.66 29.77
N VAL A 468 -13.62 11.33 29.65
CA VAL A 468 -14.75 10.43 29.39
C VAL A 468 -15.81 10.62 30.49
N SER A 469 -17.05 10.90 30.09
CA SER A 469 -18.17 11.14 31.01
C SER A 469 -19.50 10.81 30.35
N ILE A 470 -20.46 10.32 31.13
CA ILE A 470 -21.85 10.12 30.71
C ILE A 470 -22.60 11.45 30.53
N LYS A 471 -22.07 12.54 31.10
CA LYS A 471 -22.57 13.92 30.95
C LYS A 471 -21.43 14.80 30.43
N PRO A 472 -21.08 14.68 29.14
CA PRO A 472 -20.03 15.51 28.55
C PRO A 472 -20.45 16.99 28.49
N PRO A 473 -19.48 17.93 28.44
CA PRO A 473 -19.79 19.34 28.26
C PRO A 473 -20.45 19.61 26.90
N LYS A 474 -21.23 20.70 26.83
CA LYS A 474 -21.81 21.18 25.57
C LYS A 474 -20.71 21.74 24.68
N CYS A 475 -20.83 21.60 23.35
CA CYS A 475 -19.87 22.16 22.38
C CYS A 475 -19.59 23.66 22.64
N GLN A 476 -20.61 24.40 23.06
CA GLN A 476 -20.56 25.83 23.39
C GLN A 476 -19.61 26.18 24.53
N SER A 477 -19.20 25.23 25.39
CA SER A 477 -18.24 25.55 26.45
C SER A 477 -16.86 25.92 25.90
N CYS A 478 -16.56 25.50 24.67
CA CYS A 478 -15.26 25.74 24.02
C CYS A 478 -15.41 26.39 22.64
N HIS A 479 -16.47 26.05 21.89
CA HIS A 479 -16.79 26.65 20.58
C HIS A 479 -17.75 27.83 20.75
N ASN A 480 -17.20 28.99 21.07
CA ASN A 480 -17.97 30.20 21.40
C ASN A 480 -18.54 30.93 20.17
N LYS A 481 -19.51 31.81 20.46
CA LYS A 481 -19.84 32.99 19.66
C LYS A 481 -19.49 34.23 20.51
N PRO A 482 -18.59 35.14 20.06
CA PRO A 482 -17.84 35.09 18.81
C PRO A 482 -16.75 34.00 18.81
N PHE A 483 -16.22 33.72 17.62
CA PHE A 483 -15.06 32.84 17.42
C PHE A 483 -13.88 33.34 18.26
N ASN A 484 -13.14 32.40 18.84
CA ASN A 484 -11.94 32.75 19.60
C ASN A 484 -10.76 32.95 18.64
N GLU A 485 -10.44 34.20 18.31
CA GLU A 485 -9.32 34.57 17.43
C GLU A 485 -7.96 34.09 17.95
N THR A 486 -7.83 33.82 19.27
CA THR A 486 -6.60 33.29 19.87
C THR A 486 -6.44 31.78 19.74
N ASN A 487 -7.49 31.05 19.33
CA ASN A 487 -7.43 29.61 19.09
C ASN A 487 -7.94 29.28 17.68
N LEU A 488 -7.08 29.53 16.69
CA LEU A 488 -7.39 29.34 15.27
C LEU A 488 -7.73 27.89 14.89
N LEU A 489 -7.36 26.92 15.72
CA LEU A 489 -7.64 25.49 15.51
C LEU A 489 -9.02 25.06 16.00
N ALA A 490 -9.72 25.91 16.77
CA ALA A 490 -11.07 25.64 17.26
C ALA A 490 -12.11 26.46 16.48
N PRO A 491 -12.88 25.86 15.55
CA PRO A 491 -13.89 26.59 14.78
C PRO A 491 -14.95 27.23 15.68
N GLY A 492 -15.63 28.28 15.21
CA GLY A 492 -16.82 28.79 15.88
C GLY A 492 -17.95 27.75 15.90
N LEU A 493 -18.97 27.93 16.76
CA LEU A 493 -20.00 26.92 17.01
C LEU A 493 -20.69 26.35 15.75
N LEU A 494 -20.98 27.21 14.76
CA LEU A 494 -21.59 26.78 13.49
C LEU A 494 -20.64 25.85 12.70
N GLY A 495 -19.37 26.25 12.60
CA GLY A 495 -18.33 25.47 11.94
C GLY A 495 -18.08 24.15 12.66
N ALA A 496 -18.10 24.14 14.00
CA ALA A 496 -17.93 22.93 14.80
C ALA A 496 -19.00 21.88 14.48
N TYR A 497 -20.29 22.28 14.46
CA TYR A 497 -21.37 21.36 14.10
C TYR A 497 -21.26 20.88 12.64
N HIS A 498 -21.11 21.79 11.67
CA HIS A 498 -21.08 21.38 10.26
C HIS A 498 -19.86 20.51 9.93
N GLN A 499 -18.67 20.85 10.43
CA GLN A 499 -17.46 20.06 10.20
C GLN A 499 -17.58 18.67 10.81
N GLN A 500 -18.12 18.54 12.03
CA GLN A 500 -18.27 17.25 12.69
C GLN A 500 -19.37 16.40 12.05
N CYS A 501 -20.57 16.96 11.83
CA CYS A 501 -21.71 16.22 11.27
C CYS A 501 -21.45 15.79 9.81
N MET A 502 -21.22 16.76 8.91
CA MET A 502 -21.04 16.47 7.48
C MET A 502 -19.71 15.75 7.23
N GLY A 503 -18.69 16.06 8.03
CA GLY A 503 -17.40 15.39 7.93
C GLY A 503 -17.49 13.91 8.30
N CYS A 504 -18.23 13.55 9.35
CA CYS A 504 -18.48 12.16 9.72
C CYS A 504 -19.23 11.43 8.60
N HIS A 505 -20.34 12.01 8.09
CA HIS A 505 -21.11 11.41 7.00
C HIS A 505 -20.24 11.17 5.75
N LYS A 506 -19.43 12.16 5.35
CA LYS A 506 -18.50 12.01 4.22
C LYS A 506 -17.44 10.94 4.48
N ALA A 507 -16.87 10.89 5.69
CA ALA A 507 -15.84 9.91 6.04
C ALA A 507 -16.39 8.48 6.11
N MET A 508 -17.67 8.32 6.44
CA MET A 508 -18.36 7.03 6.47
C MET A 508 -18.99 6.65 5.12
N GLY A 509 -18.83 7.46 4.07
CA GLY A 509 -19.42 7.21 2.75
C GLY A 509 -20.96 7.28 2.75
N MET A 510 -21.56 8.08 3.63
CA MET A 510 -23.00 8.23 3.72
C MET A 510 -23.53 9.20 2.65
N GLU A 511 -24.61 8.83 1.97
CA GLU A 511 -25.29 9.69 1.01
C GLU A 511 -26.26 10.68 1.68
N LYS A 512 -26.82 10.31 2.85
CA LYS A 512 -27.76 11.14 3.62
C LYS A 512 -27.52 11.01 5.13
N PRO A 513 -27.78 12.07 5.93
CA PRO A 513 -28.18 13.40 5.48
C PRO A 513 -26.97 14.26 5.08
N MET A 514 -27.03 14.88 3.90
CA MET A 514 -25.98 15.75 3.34
C MET A 514 -26.53 17.10 2.88
N GLY A 515 -27.86 17.26 2.80
CA GLY A 515 -28.54 18.52 2.46
C GLY A 515 -28.93 19.36 3.68
N CYS A 516 -29.13 20.67 3.49
CA CYS A 516 -29.43 21.63 4.55
C CYS A 516 -30.71 21.26 5.33
N THR A 517 -31.78 20.92 4.61
CA THR A 517 -33.11 20.67 5.19
C THR A 517 -33.28 19.27 5.81
N GLU A 518 -32.29 18.39 5.62
CA GLU A 518 -32.31 17.03 6.16
C GLU A 518 -31.92 16.97 7.64
N CYS A 519 -31.18 17.98 8.12
CA CYS A 519 -30.76 18.12 9.52
C CYS A 519 -31.61 19.14 10.28
N HIS A 520 -32.03 20.23 9.62
CA HIS A 520 -32.82 21.30 10.22
C HIS A 520 -33.72 21.94 9.16
N LYS A 521 -35.01 22.08 9.45
CA LYS A 521 -35.97 22.65 8.49
C LYS A 521 -35.77 24.15 8.32
N GLU A 522 -36.05 24.67 7.13
CA GLU A 522 -36.11 26.12 6.92
C GLU A 522 -37.19 26.72 7.81
N LYS A 523 -36.86 27.84 8.44
CA LYS A 523 -37.82 28.56 9.26
C LYS A 523 -38.78 29.30 8.31
N LYS A 524 -40.07 29.05 8.46
CA LYS A 524 -41.12 29.73 7.70
C LYS A 524 -41.30 31.17 8.13
#